data_AF-A0A932CQS9-F1
#
_entry.id   AF-A0A932CQS9-F1
#
_cell.length_a   1.000
_cell.length_b   1.000
_cell.length_c   1.000
_cell.angle_alpha   90.00
_cell.angle_beta   90.00
_cell.angle_gamma   90.00
#
_symmetry.space_group_name_H-M   'P 1'
#
loop_
_entity.id
_entity.type
_entity.pdbx_description
1 polymer ?
#
loop_
_entity_poly.entity_id
_entity_poly.type
_entity_poly.pdbx_seq_one_letter_code
_entity_poly.pdbx_strand_id
1 'polypeptide(L)' 'PWVIAEYAHRAVVMAQGRILADGPLREIFDREGLLREACFQLPAVTAWGRELGFVPLSLEEFLDCCTLGESP' A
#
# COMPACT_ATOMS: atom_id res chain seq x y z
N PRO A 1 4.51 3.03 7.23
CA PRO A 1 5.98 3.16 7.36
C PRO A 1 6.66 3.02 5.99
N TRP A 2 7.49 3.98 5.57
CA TRP A 2 8.06 4.01 4.21
C TRP A 2 8.95 2.80 3.89
N VAL A 3 9.68 2.28 4.88
CA VAL A 3 10.55 1.09 4.74
C VAL A 3 9.80 -0.14 4.21
N ILE A 4 8.56 -0.34 4.63
CA ILE A 4 7.79 -1.52 4.20
C ILE A 4 7.46 -1.41 2.70
N ALA A 5 7.12 -0.21 2.24
CA ALA A 5 6.78 0.02 0.85
C ALA A 5 8.00 -0.05 -0.09
N GLU A 6 9.17 0.33 0.42
CA GLU A 6 10.43 0.32 -0.34
C GLU A 6 11.06 -1.09 -0.44
N TYR A 7 11.03 -1.88 0.64
CA TYR A 7 11.79 -3.14 0.71
C TYR A 7 10.93 -4.41 0.72
N ALA A 8 9.64 -4.34 1.02
CA ALA A 8 8.80 -5.53 1.13
C ALA A 8 7.93 -5.72 -0.13
N HIS A 9 8.04 -6.89 -0.76
CA HIS A 9 7.23 -7.24 -1.95
C HIS A 9 5.96 -8.04 -1.57
N ARG A 10 5.98 -8.68 -0.41
CA ARG A 10 4.87 -9.45 0.17
C ARG A 10 4.75 -9.09 1.65
N ALA A 11 3.53 -9.00 2.15
CA ALA A 11 3.27 -8.77 3.56
C ALA A 11 2.24 -9.77 4.10
N VAL A 12 2.35 -10.04 5.40
CA VAL A 12 1.33 -10.75 6.16
C VAL A 12 0.78 -9.77 7.18
N VAL A 13 -0.53 -9.51 7.10
CA VAL A 13 -1.22 -8.64 8.04
C VAL A 13 -1.88 -9.49 9.10
N MET A 14 -1.60 -9.18 10.36
CA MET A 14 -2.13 -9.89 11.51
C MET A 14 -2.84 -8.93 12.46
N ALA A 15 -3.99 -9.36 12.99
CA ALA A 15 -4.69 -8.67 14.06
C ALA A 15 -5.26 -9.70 15.03
N GLN A 16 -5.27 -9.38 16.33
CA GLN A 16 -5.88 -10.21 17.37
C GLN A 16 -5.41 -11.69 17.33
N GLY A 17 -4.13 -11.93 17.03
CA GLY A 17 -3.55 -13.27 16.96
C GLY A 17 -3.97 -14.10 15.73
N ARG A 18 -4.58 -13.49 14.72
CA ARG A 18 -4.99 -14.14 13.47
C ARG A 18 -4.34 -13.46 12.27
N ILE A 19 -4.11 -14.23 11.21
CA ILE A 19 -3.69 -13.72 9.90
C ILE A 19 -4.96 -13.22 9.18
N LEU A 20 -4.98 -11.94 8.84
CA LEU A 20 -6.07 -11.30 8.08
C LEU A 20 -5.81 -11.34 6.58
N ALA A 21 -4.55 -11.15 6.17
CA ALA A 21 -4.12 -11.31 4.79
C ALA A 21 -2.67 -11.75 4.70
N ASP A 22 -2.37 -12.38 3.58
CA ASP A 22 -1.04 -12.77 3.14
C ASP A 22 -1.01 -12.63 1.62
N GLY A 23 -0.15 -11.76 1.11
CA GLY A 23 -0.13 -11.46 -0.32
C GLY A 23 0.79 -10.29 -0.71
N PRO A 24 0.74 -9.90 -1.99
CA PRO A 24 1.50 -8.77 -2.51
C PRO A 24 1.14 -7.48 -1.78
N LEU A 25 2.12 -6.58 -1.62
CA LEU A 25 1.90 -5.33 -0.91
C LEU A 25 0.78 -4.48 -1.53
N ARG A 26 0.71 -4.43 -2.87
CA ARG A 26 -0.31 -3.66 -3.62
C ARG A 26 -1.73 -4.14 -3.31
N GLU A 27 -1.96 -5.44 -3.32
CA GLU A 27 -3.27 -6.02 -3.03
C GLU A 27 -3.70 -5.78 -1.58
N ILE A 28 -2.74 -5.79 -0.64
CA ILE A 28 -3.00 -5.53 0.77
C ILE A 28 -3.31 -4.04 0.98
N PHE A 29 -2.55 -3.16 0.35
CA PHE A 29 -2.69 -1.71 0.47
C PHE A 29 -3.98 -1.18 -0.17
N ASP A 30 -4.52 -1.90 -1.15
CA ASP A 30 -5.81 -1.58 -1.76
C ASP A 30 -7.01 -1.89 -0.83
N ARG A 31 -6.82 -2.76 0.18
CA ARG A 31 -7.89 -3.23 1.08
C ARG A 31 -8.01 -2.39 2.36
N GLU A 32 -8.71 -1.26 2.27
CA GLU A 32 -8.87 -0.32 3.42
C GLU A 32 -9.43 -0.94 4.70
N GLY A 33 -10.44 -1.80 4.56
CA GLY A 33 -11.09 -2.44 5.71
C GLY A 33 -10.09 -3.27 6.52
N LEU A 34 -9.22 -3.98 5.82
CA LEU A 34 -8.18 -4.81 6.41
C LEU A 34 -7.10 -3.98 7.12
N LEU A 35 -6.69 -2.86 6.52
CA LEU A 35 -5.72 -1.95 7.12
C LEU A 35 -6.29 -1.28 8.38
N ARG A 36 -7.56 -0.88 8.35
CA ARG A 36 -8.27 -0.36 9.53
C ARG A 36 -8.35 -1.40 10.65
N GLU A 37 -8.71 -2.64 10.34
CA GLU A 37 -8.79 -3.73 11.31
C GLU A 37 -7.44 -4.06 11.94
N ALA A 38 -6.36 -3.96 11.15
CA ALA A 38 -4.99 -4.15 11.62
C ALA A 38 -4.39 -2.94 12.33
N CYS A 39 -5.15 -1.84 12.52
CA CYS A 39 -4.65 -0.55 13.01
C CYS A 39 -3.42 -0.04 12.25
N PHE A 40 -3.31 -0.39 10.96
CA PHE A 40 -2.16 -0.04 10.12
C PHE A 40 -2.45 1.22 9.32
N GLN A 41 -1.56 2.21 9.44
CA GLN A 41 -1.62 3.42 8.63
C GLN A 41 -0.73 3.30 7.39
N LEU A 42 -1.34 3.59 6.23
CA LEU A 42 -0.62 3.67 4.97
C LEU A 42 0.44 4.77 5.01
N PRO A 43 1.57 4.59 4.31
CA PRO A 43 2.45 5.69 3.96
C PRO A 43 1.68 6.80 3.23
N ALA A 44 2.04 8.07 3.48
CA ALA A 44 1.34 9.23 2.91
C ALA A 44 1.27 9.18 1.37
N VAL A 45 2.37 8.81 0.72
CA VAL A 45 2.42 8.67 -0.75
C VAL A 45 1.43 7.64 -1.28
N THR A 46 1.33 6.48 -0.61
CA THR A 46 0.41 5.41 -0.99
C THR A 46 -1.04 5.82 -0.76
N ALA A 47 -1.30 6.55 0.34
CA ALA A 47 -2.63 7.09 0.62
C ALA A 47 -3.07 8.08 -0.46
N TRP A 48 -2.20 9.01 -0.87
CA TRP A 48 -2.50 9.96 -1.94
C TRP A 48 -2.72 9.31 -3.29
N GLY A 49 -1.84 8.38 -3.70
CA GLY A 49 -2.04 7.65 -4.95
C GLY A 49 -3.35 6.88 -4.96
N ARG A 50 -3.73 6.29 -3.81
CA ARG A 50 -4.97 5.53 -3.68
C ARG A 50 -6.21 6.42 -3.85
N GLU A 51 -6.18 7.65 -3.36
CA GLU A 51 -7.23 8.65 -3.64
C GLU A 51 -7.31 9.02 -5.14
N LEU A 52 -6.20 8.90 -5.87
CA LEU A 52 -6.13 9.10 -7.32
C LEU A 52 -6.44 7.83 -8.14
N GLY A 53 -6.69 6.69 -7.49
CA GLY A 53 -7.08 5.43 -8.15
C GLY A 53 -5.94 4.46 -8.49
N PHE A 54 -4.74 4.66 -7.95
CA PHE A 54 -3.61 3.73 -8.12
C PHE A 54 -2.85 3.52 -6.80
N VAL A 55 -2.04 2.47 -6.68
CA VAL A 55 -1.37 2.13 -5.40
C VAL A 55 0.15 2.22 -5.56
N PRO A 56 0.75 3.42 -5.40
CA PRO A 56 2.18 3.60 -5.50
C PRO A 56 2.88 3.12 -4.23
N LEU A 57 4.01 2.43 -4.39
CA LEU A 57 4.81 1.94 -3.27
C LEU A 57 5.96 2.89 -2.92
N SER A 58 6.32 3.81 -3.81
CA SER A 58 7.35 4.82 -3.58
C SER A 58 6.93 6.20 -4.08
N LEU A 59 7.68 7.23 -3.64
CA LEU A 59 7.51 8.59 -4.15
C LEU A 59 7.84 8.69 -5.64
N GLU A 60 8.88 7.98 -6.08
CA GLU A 60 9.28 7.92 -7.49
C GLU A 60 8.15 7.35 -8.34
N GLU A 61 7.57 6.23 -7.94
CA GLU A 61 6.44 5.61 -8.66
C GLU A 61 5.21 6.52 -8.71
N PHE A 62 4.94 7.27 -7.62
CA PHE A 62 3.86 8.25 -7.61
C PHE A 62 4.11 9.41 -8.58
N LEU A 63 5.34 9.93 -8.64
CA LEU A 63 5.70 11.01 -9.56
C LEU A 63 5.63 10.55 -11.01
N ASP A 64 6.07 9.33 -11.31
CA ASP A 64 5.96 8.74 -12.65
C ASP A 64 4.49 8.64 -13.08
N CYS A 65 3.61 8.12 -12.21
CA CYS A 65 2.17 8.04 -12.49
C CYS A 65 1.53 9.43 -12.72
N CYS A 66 1.95 10.44 -11.96
CA CYS A 66 1.42 11.80 -12.09
C CYS A 66 1.92 12.53 -13.34
N THR A 67 3.13 12.22 -13.80
CA THR A 67 3.79 12.94 -14.90
C THR A 67 3.58 12.28 -16.26
N LEU A 68 3.51 10.95 -16.32
CA LEU A 68 3.39 10.19 -17.56
C LEU A 68 1.95 9.74 -17.85
N GLY A 69 1.04 9.75 -16.86
CA GLY A 69 -0.33 9.26 -17.04
C GLY A 69 -0.42 7.76 -17.37
N GLU A 70 0.71 7.04 -17.32
CA GLU A 70 0.79 5.60 -17.47
C GLU A 70 0.76 4.96 -16.09
N SER A 71 -0.28 4.16 -15.82
CA SER A 71 -0.31 3.29 -14.65
C SER A 71 0.55 2.05 -14.90
N PRO A 72 1.44 1.67 -13.97
CA PRO A 72 2.16 0.40 -14.01
C PRO A 72 1.26 -0.81 -13.70
#